data_AF-A0A1E4F7M1-F1
#
_entry.id   AF-A0A1E4F7M1-F1
#
_cell.length_a   1.000
_cell.length_b   1.000
_cell.length_c   1.000
_cell.angle_alpha   90.00
_cell.angle_beta   90.00
_cell.angle_gamma   90.00
#
_symmetry.space_group_name_H-M   'P 1'
#
loop_
_entity.id
_entity.type
_entity.pdbx_description
1 polymer ?
#
loop_
_entity_poly.entity_id
_entity_poly.type
_entity_poly.pdbx_seq_one_letter_code
_entity_poly.pdbx_strand_id
1 'polypeptide(L)'
;MSMRIIDDVIDTTLPIRRLRRNTLSLINAHPAMQILCIDKFVTGLATGLGLETDNLVILRVLVELTPVTLVVIPNSVWASVNDHARLIELKETAAFTGHRCILVQEGFIQRQPRLDNSRLIEASGAAAVTADQRISLLAYLIANGPSSLADCATAIHHDTPAAAILQMSASGIVTLKCRGHIGPDTTISLPGVHDSTPQHRAA
;
A
#
# COMPACT_ATOMS: atom_id res chain seq x y z
N MET A 1 44.33 30.94 6.86
CA MET A 1 44.11 29.48 6.95
C MET A 1 42.61 29.25 6.90
N SER A 2 42.07 28.98 5.71
CA SER A 2 40.62 28.99 5.44
C SER A 2 40.02 27.62 5.74
N MET A 3 39.10 27.56 6.69
CA MET A 3 38.35 26.37 7.05
C MET A 3 37.21 26.22 6.03
N ARG A 4 37.38 25.29 5.07
CA ARG A 4 36.28 24.89 4.19
C ARG A 4 35.32 24.03 5.01
N ILE A 5 34.14 24.59 5.29
CA ILE A 5 32.98 23.80 5.68
C ILE A 5 32.67 22.93 4.47
N ILE A 6 32.79 21.62 4.64
CA ILE A 6 32.30 20.64 3.68
C ILE A 6 30.77 20.78 3.76
N ASP A 7 30.17 21.41 2.75
CA ASP A 7 28.73 21.31 2.53
C ASP A 7 28.42 19.83 2.29
N ASP A 8 27.98 19.14 3.35
CA ASP A 8 27.35 17.83 3.25
C ASP A 8 26.11 18.01 2.35
N VAL A 9 26.26 17.70 1.07
CA VAL A 9 25.14 17.54 0.14
C VAL A 9 24.35 16.34 0.63
N ILE A 10 23.39 16.58 1.53
CA ILE A 10 22.43 15.58 1.98
C ILE A 10 21.77 15.02 0.72
N ASP A 11 21.97 13.73 0.44
CA ASP A 11 21.32 13.05 -0.67
C ASP A 11 19.81 13.00 -0.43
N THR A 12 19.11 14.03 -0.90
CA THR A 12 17.66 14.18 -0.83
C THR A 12 16.93 13.12 -1.67
N THR A 13 17.64 12.33 -2.48
CA THR A 13 17.04 11.27 -3.29
C THR A 13 16.72 10.02 -2.46
N LEU A 14 17.40 9.79 -1.32
CA LEU A 14 17.16 8.61 -0.48
C LEU A 14 15.78 8.61 0.19
N PRO A 15 15.32 9.70 0.84
CA PRO A 15 13.98 9.77 1.41
C PRO A 15 12.86 9.52 0.39
N ILE A 16 12.94 10.13 -0.80
CA ILE A 16 11.90 9.97 -1.81
C ILE A 16 11.91 8.57 -2.43
N ARG A 17 13.10 7.97 -2.65
CA ARG A 17 13.21 6.57 -3.10
C ARG A 17 12.58 5.61 -2.08
N ARG A 18 12.81 5.85 -0.79
CA ARG A 18 12.18 5.07 0.30
C ARG A 18 10.67 5.27 0.32
N LEU A 19 10.19 6.50 0.19
CA LEU A 19 8.75 6.79 0.14
C LEU A 19 8.10 6.09 -1.05
N ARG A 20 8.72 6.18 -2.24
CA ARG A 20 8.28 5.46 -3.44
C ARG A 20 8.21 3.96 -3.19
N ARG A 21 9.28 3.34 -2.67
CA ARG A 21 9.30 1.91 -2.34
C ARG A 21 8.16 1.52 -1.39
N ASN A 22 7.93 2.32 -0.36
CA ASN A 22 6.87 2.04 0.62
C ASN A 22 5.46 2.17 0.02
N THR A 23 5.26 3.15 -0.86
CA THR A 23 4.01 3.28 -1.63
C THR A 23 3.78 2.06 -2.51
N LEU A 24 4.82 1.56 -3.18
CA LEU A 24 4.74 0.34 -3.99
C LEU A 24 4.37 -0.87 -3.12
N SER A 25 5.00 -1.05 -1.95
CA SER A 25 4.67 -2.13 -1.02
C SER A 25 3.19 -2.11 -0.59
N LEU A 26 2.62 -0.93 -0.32
CA LEU A 26 1.21 -0.80 0.03
C LEU A 26 0.28 -1.19 -1.11
N ILE A 27 0.61 -0.77 -2.33
CA ILE A 27 -0.20 -1.08 -3.52
C ILE A 27 -0.12 -2.57 -3.83
N ASN A 28 1.10 -3.14 -3.86
CA ASN A 28 1.34 -4.55 -4.17
C ASN A 28 0.73 -5.51 -3.14
N ALA A 29 0.58 -5.07 -1.89
CA ALA A 29 -0.07 -5.85 -0.85
C ALA A 29 -1.60 -5.86 -0.95
N HIS A 30 -2.20 -5.00 -1.77
CA HIS A 30 -3.64 -4.84 -1.85
C HIS A 30 -4.21 -5.46 -3.13
N PRO A 31 -5.06 -6.49 -3.05
CA PRO A 31 -5.50 -7.25 -4.23
C PRO A 31 -6.34 -6.43 -5.22
N ALA A 32 -7.04 -5.41 -4.75
CA ALA A 32 -7.86 -4.55 -5.60
C ALA A 32 -7.09 -3.38 -6.23
N MET A 33 -5.77 -3.28 -6.01
CA MET A 33 -4.96 -2.20 -6.54
C MET A 33 -3.90 -2.73 -7.52
N GLN A 34 -3.68 -1.98 -8.60
CA GLN A 34 -2.64 -2.29 -9.58
C GLN A 34 -1.94 -1.03 -10.05
N ILE A 35 -0.62 -1.07 -10.17
CA ILE A 35 0.15 0.03 -10.75
C ILE A 35 0.03 -0.05 -12.27
N LEU A 36 -0.38 1.05 -12.89
CA LEU A 36 -0.44 1.14 -14.36
C LEU A 36 0.86 1.71 -14.91
N CYS A 37 1.24 2.92 -14.47
CA CYS A 37 2.43 3.63 -14.94
C CYS A 37 2.65 4.91 -14.12
N ILE A 38 3.66 5.70 -14.51
CA ILE A 38 3.79 7.09 -14.07
C ILE A 38 2.78 7.96 -14.84
N ASP A 39 2.02 8.81 -14.15
CA ASP A 39 1.13 9.77 -14.82
C ASP A 39 1.93 10.99 -15.30
N LYS A 40 2.37 10.94 -16.57
CA LYS A 40 3.14 12.02 -17.20
C LYS A 40 2.39 13.35 -17.27
N PHE A 41 1.07 13.30 -17.41
CA PHE A 41 0.26 14.52 -17.49
C PHE A 41 0.23 15.24 -16.15
N VAL A 42 -0.10 14.52 -15.07
CA VAL A 42 -0.10 15.09 -13.71
C VAL A 42 1.30 15.50 -13.28
N THR A 43 2.33 14.75 -13.70
CA THR A 43 3.74 15.16 -13.50
C THR A 43 4.04 16.48 -14.20
N GLY A 44 3.62 16.65 -15.45
CA GLY A 44 3.79 17.90 -16.20
C GLY A 44 3.06 19.08 -15.57
N LEU A 45 1.83 18.87 -15.07
CA LEU A 45 1.08 19.88 -14.32
C LEU A 45 1.81 20.29 -13.04
N ALA A 46 2.31 19.33 -12.27
CA ALA A 46 3.05 19.61 -11.04
C ALA A 46 4.29 20.46 -11.32
N THR A 47 5.08 20.10 -12.35
CA THR A 47 6.22 20.91 -12.80
C THR A 47 5.79 22.32 -13.23
N GLY A 48 4.67 22.45 -13.95
CA GLY A 48 4.14 23.75 -14.39
C GLY A 48 3.71 24.67 -13.23
N LEU A 49 3.26 24.09 -12.12
CA LEU A 49 2.93 24.79 -10.88
C LEU A 49 4.15 25.10 -10.00
N GLY A 50 5.35 24.74 -10.46
CA GLY A 50 6.60 24.95 -9.72
C GLY A 50 6.83 23.96 -8.58
N LEU A 51 6.15 22.81 -8.59
CA LEU A 51 6.44 21.72 -7.66
C LEU A 51 7.64 20.92 -8.16
N GLU A 52 8.60 20.65 -7.27
CA GLU A 52 9.70 19.74 -7.55
C GLU A 52 9.18 18.30 -7.62
N THR A 53 8.99 17.79 -8.84
CA THR A 53 8.41 16.46 -9.08
C THR A 53 9.31 15.33 -8.60
N ASP A 54 10.61 15.57 -8.47
CA ASP A 54 11.56 14.65 -7.84
C ASP A 54 11.35 14.51 -6.33
N ASN A 55 10.58 15.41 -5.71
CA ASN A 55 10.16 15.32 -4.31
C ASN A 55 8.74 14.75 -4.15
N LEU A 56 8.10 14.28 -5.22
CA LEU A 56 6.77 13.68 -5.18
C LEU A 56 6.80 12.24 -5.70
N VAL A 57 5.87 11.42 -5.24
CA VAL A 57 5.63 10.11 -5.88
C VAL A 57 4.29 10.19 -6.61
N ILE A 58 4.35 10.32 -7.94
CA ILE A 58 3.18 10.41 -8.80
C ILE A 58 3.03 9.10 -9.56
N LEU A 59 1.99 8.34 -9.24
CA LEU A 59 1.72 7.03 -9.83
C LEU A 59 0.28 6.93 -10.27
N ARG A 60 0.06 6.40 -11.47
CA ARG A 60 -1.26 6.01 -11.93
C ARG A 60 -1.54 4.59 -11.48
N VAL A 61 -2.64 4.42 -10.75
CA VAL A 61 -3.07 3.14 -10.20
C VAL A 61 -4.50 2.83 -10.64
N LEU A 62 -4.81 1.56 -10.81
CA LEU A 62 -6.16 1.05 -10.93
C LEU A 62 -6.62 0.66 -9.53
N VAL A 63 -7.73 1.22 -9.05
CA VAL A 63 -8.39 0.83 -7.80
C VAL A 63 -9.78 0.36 -8.16
N GLU A 64 -10.07 -0.93 -7.96
CA GLU A 64 -11.40 -1.52 -8.26
C GLU A 64 -11.91 -1.11 -9.66
N LEU A 65 -11.07 -1.27 -10.68
CA LEU A 65 -11.32 -0.91 -12.09
C LEU A 65 -11.36 0.60 -12.41
N THR A 66 -11.19 1.48 -11.43
CA THR A 66 -11.14 2.93 -11.65
C THR A 66 -9.69 3.43 -11.69
N PRO A 67 -9.21 4.00 -12.81
CA PRO A 67 -7.89 4.60 -12.85
C PRO A 67 -7.87 5.92 -12.07
N VAL A 68 -6.91 6.04 -11.17
CA VAL A 68 -6.69 7.21 -10.32
C VAL A 68 -5.20 7.51 -10.26
N THR A 69 -4.84 8.78 -10.16
CA THR A 69 -3.45 9.21 -9.94
C THR A 69 -3.24 9.47 -8.46
N LEU A 70 -2.37 8.69 -7.84
CA LEU A 70 -1.87 8.92 -6.49
C LEU A 70 -0.71 9.91 -6.56
N VAL A 71 -0.82 10.99 -5.80
CA VAL A 71 0.27 11.93 -5.56
C VAL A 71 0.64 11.80 -4.09
N VAL A 72 1.74 11.11 -3.80
CA VAL A 72 2.26 10.99 -2.44
C VAL A 72 3.20 12.14 -2.15
N ILE A 73 2.95 12.80 -1.03
CA ILE A 73 3.53 14.09 -0.68
C ILE A 73 4.36 13.93 0.60
N PRO A 74 5.67 14.22 0.58
CA PRO A 74 6.49 14.25 1.79
C PRO A 74 5.96 15.26 2.80
N ASN A 75 6.21 15.01 4.09
CA ASN A 75 5.75 15.92 5.14
C ASN A 75 6.35 17.33 5.01
N SER A 76 7.57 17.46 4.47
CA SER A 76 8.22 18.76 4.21
C SER A 76 7.45 19.59 3.18
N VAL A 77 7.03 18.97 2.07
CA VAL A 77 6.23 19.62 1.02
C VAL A 77 4.82 19.93 1.55
N TRP A 78 4.23 19.02 2.33
CA TRP A 78 2.91 19.23 2.90
C TRP A 78 2.85 20.36 3.93
N ALA A 79 3.92 20.56 4.70
CA ALA A 79 3.99 21.62 5.72
C ALA A 79 4.17 23.03 5.14
N SER A 80 4.66 23.14 3.89
CA SER A 80 4.81 24.40 3.17
C SER A 80 3.44 24.93 2.74
N VAL A 81 3.04 26.10 3.22
CA VAL A 81 1.74 26.73 2.86
C VAL A 81 1.64 26.98 1.35
N ASN A 82 2.74 27.42 0.73
CA ASN A 82 2.79 27.69 -0.70
C ASN A 82 2.65 26.41 -1.53
N ASP A 83 3.38 25.35 -1.16
CA ASP A 83 3.31 24.09 -1.91
C ASP A 83 2.01 23.35 -1.65
N HIS A 84 1.44 23.48 -0.45
CA HIS A 84 0.12 22.94 -0.16
C HIS A 84 -0.96 23.59 -1.04
N ALA A 85 -0.93 24.91 -1.24
CA ALA A 85 -1.84 25.60 -2.17
C ALA A 85 -1.67 25.09 -3.61
N ARG A 86 -0.42 24.94 -4.08
CA ARG A 86 -0.10 24.39 -5.41
C ARG A 86 -0.57 22.93 -5.57
N LEU A 87 -0.50 22.12 -4.52
CA LEU A 87 -0.98 20.73 -4.52
C LEU A 87 -2.51 20.65 -4.65
N ILE A 88 -3.24 21.58 -4.01
CA ILE A 88 -4.69 21.71 -4.17
C ILE A 88 -5.01 22.11 -5.62
N GLU A 89 -4.32 23.13 -6.14
CA GLU A 89 -4.47 23.58 -7.53
C GLU A 89 -4.15 22.47 -8.55
N LEU A 90 -3.10 21.68 -8.30
CA LEU A 90 -2.75 20.50 -9.09
C LEU A 90 -3.92 19.51 -9.14
N LYS A 91 -4.49 19.19 -7.98
CA LYS A 91 -5.62 18.24 -7.88
C LYS A 91 -6.85 18.77 -8.64
N GLU A 92 -7.17 20.05 -8.49
CA GLU A 92 -8.32 20.69 -9.15
C GLU A 92 -8.14 20.74 -10.66
N THR A 93 -6.96 21.15 -11.14
CA THR A 93 -6.64 21.24 -12.57
C THR A 93 -6.61 19.86 -13.22
N ALA A 94 -6.04 18.86 -12.53
CA ALA A 94 -6.10 17.48 -12.99
C ALA A 94 -7.55 16.96 -13.05
N ALA A 95 -8.38 17.25 -12.04
CA ALA A 95 -9.78 16.85 -12.04
C ALA A 95 -10.58 17.50 -13.18
N PHE A 96 -10.34 18.79 -13.46
CA PHE A 96 -10.99 19.52 -14.56
C PHE A 96 -10.69 18.90 -15.93
N THR A 97 -9.53 18.27 -16.08
CA THR A 97 -9.11 17.59 -17.32
C THR A 97 -9.43 16.09 -17.32
N GLY A 98 -10.22 15.61 -16.35
CA GLY A 98 -10.66 14.21 -16.26
C GLY A 98 -9.64 13.27 -15.60
N HIS A 99 -8.53 13.79 -15.08
CA HIS A 99 -7.54 13.01 -14.31
C HIS A 99 -7.88 13.05 -12.82
N ARG A 100 -8.56 12.00 -12.33
CA ARG A 100 -8.84 11.86 -10.89
C ARG A 100 -7.53 11.75 -10.11
N CYS A 101 -7.27 12.73 -9.25
CA CYS A 101 -6.09 12.76 -8.40
C CYS A 101 -6.45 12.63 -6.92
N ILE A 102 -5.70 11.79 -6.20
CA ILE A 102 -5.76 11.67 -4.74
C ILE A 102 -4.40 12.10 -4.18
N LEU A 103 -4.44 13.10 -3.32
CA LEU A 103 -3.30 13.54 -2.54
C LEU A 103 -3.16 12.65 -1.31
N VAL A 104 -2.00 12.05 -1.10
CA VAL A 104 -1.72 11.17 0.03
C VAL A 104 -0.50 11.68 0.76
N GLN A 105 -0.63 11.94 2.06
CA GLN A 105 0.50 12.37 2.87
C GLN A 105 1.45 11.19 3.16
N GLU A 106 2.74 11.49 3.29
CA GLU A 106 3.76 10.55 3.72
C GLU A 106 3.40 9.87 5.04
N GLY A 107 2.86 10.61 6.03
CA GLY A 107 2.44 10.05 7.31
C GLY A 107 1.40 8.93 7.17
N PHE A 108 0.58 8.95 6.11
CA PHE A 108 -0.28 7.83 5.78
C PHE A 108 0.57 6.64 5.30
N ILE A 109 1.41 6.82 4.28
CA ILE A 109 2.24 5.74 3.73
C ILE A 109 3.14 5.07 4.78
N GLN A 110 3.72 5.85 5.68
CA GLN A 110 4.68 5.37 6.70
C GLN A 110 4.01 4.76 7.94
N ARG A 111 2.66 4.78 8.03
CA ARG A 111 1.96 4.38 9.26
C ARG A 111 2.14 2.89 9.56
N GLN A 112 2.55 2.60 10.80
CA GLN A 112 2.62 1.25 11.34
C GLN A 112 1.33 0.86 12.09
N PRO A 113 0.99 -0.43 12.18
CA PRO A 113 1.70 -1.61 11.63
C PRO A 113 1.44 -1.88 10.14
N ARG A 114 0.66 -1.02 9.48
CA ARG A 114 0.21 -1.22 8.10
C ARG A 114 1.36 -1.38 7.12
N LEU A 115 2.36 -0.51 7.17
CA LEU A 115 3.49 -0.58 6.24
C LEU A 115 4.29 -1.89 6.40
N ASP A 116 4.54 -2.32 7.64
CA ASP A 116 5.24 -3.58 7.89
C ASP A 116 4.44 -4.78 7.41
N ASN A 117 3.13 -4.78 7.65
CA ASN A 117 2.23 -5.81 7.14
C ASN A 117 2.24 -5.85 5.59
N SER A 118 2.18 -4.70 4.93
CA SER A 118 2.23 -4.62 3.48
C SER A 118 3.56 -5.10 2.90
N ARG A 119 4.69 -4.77 3.55
CA ARG A 119 6.00 -5.32 3.15
C ARG A 119 6.09 -6.83 3.34
N LEU A 120 5.51 -7.36 4.42
CA LEU A 120 5.49 -8.79 4.67
C LEU A 120 4.66 -9.54 3.61
N ILE A 121 3.51 -8.98 3.24
CA ILE A 121 2.66 -9.51 2.17
C ILE A 121 3.40 -9.43 0.82
N GLU A 122 3.99 -8.27 0.49
CA GLU A 122 4.76 -8.09 -0.75
C GLU A 122 5.93 -9.09 -0.84
N ALA A 123 6.69 -9.26 0.25
CA ALA A 123 7.80 -10.22 0.31
C ALA A 123 7.34 -11.66 0.11
N SER A 124 6.08 -11.96 0.46
CA SER A 124 5.47 -13.27 0.26
C SER A 124 5.06 -13.52 -1.20
N GLY A 125 5.10 -12.50 -2.08
CA GLY A 125 4.71 -12.60 -3.48
C GLY A 125 5.52 -13.63 -4.30
N ALA A 126 6.70 -14.03 -3.81
CA ALA A 126 7.53 -15.08 -4.42
C ALA A 126 7.12 -16.51 -4.03
N ALA A 127 6.21 -16.68 -3.06
CA ALA A 127 5.72 -18.00 -2.67
C ALA A 127 4.88 -18.61 -3.81
N ALA A 128 5.33 -19.74 -4.34
CA ALA A 128 4.63 -20.44 -5.42
C ALA A 128 3.44 -21.24 -4.85
N VAL A 129 2.24 -20.67 -4.94
CA VAL A 129 1.02 -21.32 -4.45
C VAL A 129 0.32 -22.10 -5.55
N THR A 130 0.23 -23.42 -5.37
CA THR A 130 -0.42 -24.36 -6.29
C THR A 130 -1.94 -24.29 -6.20
N ALA A 131 -2.64 -24.84 -7.21
CA ALA A 131 -4.10 -24.93 -7.19
C ALA A 131 -4.61 -25.79 -6.01
N ASP A 132 -3.94 -26.92 -5.74
CA ASP A 132 -4.31 -27.82 -4.65
C ASP A 132 -4.23 -27.11 -3.29
N GLN A 133 -3.16 -26.35 -3.04
CA GLN A 133 -3.01 -25.58 -1.79
C GLN A 133 -4.11 -24.53 -1.62
N ARG A 134 -4.51 -23.85 -2.71
CA ARG A 134 -5.63 -22.90 -2.68
C ARG A 134 -6.92 -23.61 -2.32
N ILE A 135 -7.21 -24.75 -2.97
CA ILE A 135 -8.41 -25.53 -2.73
C ILE A 135 -8.44 -26.06 -1.29
N SER A 136 -7.32 -26.58 -0.78
CA SER A 136 -7.20 -27.07 0.60
C SER A 136 -7.51 -25.96 1.62
N LEU A 137 -6.95 -24.76 1.44
CA LEU A 137 -7.22 -23.63 2.33
C LEU A 137 -8.69 -23.19 2.25
N LEU A 138 -9.24 -23.07 1.04
CA LEU A 138 -10.63 -22.66 0.86
C LEU A 138 -11.59 -23.69 1.47
N ALA A 139 -11.37 -24.99 1.25
CA ALA A 139 -12.15 -26.05 1.84
C ALA A 139 -12.09 -26.01 3.38
N TYR A 140 -10.91 -25.77 3.94
CA TYR A 140 -10.73 -25.59 5.37
C TYR A 140 -11.55 -24.42 5.93
N LEU A 141 -11.49 -23.24 5.29
CA LEU A 141 -12.23 -22.05 5.71
C LEU A 141 -13.74 -22.20 5.53
N ILE A 142 -14.21 -22.95 4.53
CA ILE A 142 -15.64 -23.27 4.36
C ILE A 142 -16.13 -24.15 5.51
N ALA A 143 -15.33 -25.14 5.93
CA ALA A 143 -15.71 -26.08 6.98
C ALA A 143 -15.65 -25.46 8.39
N ASN A 144 -14.65 -24.61 8.66
CA ASN A 144 -14.36 -24.10 10.01
C ASN A 144 -14.72 -22.62 10.20
N GLY A 145 -15.04 -21.89 9.12
CA GLY A 145 -15.25 -20.44 9.16
C GLY A 145 -13.94 -19.64 9.27
N PRO A 146 -14.03 -18.32 9.61
CA PRO A 146 -12.86 -17.49 9.84
C PRO A 146 -11.95 -18.10 10.91
N SER A 147 -10.67 -18.28 10.56
CA SER A 147 -9.71 -19.05 11.37
C SER A 147 -8.40 -18.29 11.52
N SER A 148 -7.56 -18.67 12.48
CA SER A 148 -6.25 -18.04 12.66
C SER A 148 -5.29 -18.40 11.52
N LEU A 149 -4.28 -17.54 11.29
CA LEU A 149 -3.21 -17.82 10.32
C LEU A 149 -2.46 -19.11 10.68
N ALA A 150 -2.24 -19.38 11.96
CA ALA A 150 -1.62 -20.59 12.44
C ALA A 150 -2.44 -21.84 12.10
N ASP A 151 -3.75 -21.81 12.33
CA ASP A 151 -4.62 -22.94 12.01
C ASP A 151 -4.71 -23.17 10.50
N CYS A 152 -4.89 -22.09 9.72
CA CYS A 152 -4.87 -22.14 8.26
C CYS A 152 -3.54 -22.68 7.71
N ALA A 153 -2.41 -22.39 8.36
CA ALA A 153 -1.10 -22.90 7.96
C ALA A 153 -1.01 -24.43 8.09
N THR A 154 -1.76 -25.05 9.02
CA THR A 154 -1.81 -26.53 9.15
C THR A 154 -2.61 -27.19 8.04
N ALA A 155 -3.51 -26.45 7.38
CA ALA A 155 -4.39 -26.96 6.34
C ALA A 155 -3.71 -27.10 4.97
N ILE A 156 -2.52 -26.52 4.79
CA ILE A 156 -1.79 -26.53 3.52
C ILE A 156 -0.43 -27.19 3.66
N HIS A 157 -0.05 -28.00 2.67
CA HIS A 157 1.28 -28.57 2.57
C HIS A 157 2.16 -27.67 1.70
N HIS A 158 2.99 -26.83 2.34
CA HIS A 158 3.90 -25.88 1.69
C HIS A 158 5.14 -25.65 2.59
N ASP A 159 6.31 -25.37 2.02
CA ASP A 159 7.55 -25.16 2.79
C ASP A 159 7.44 -23.96 3.75
N THR A 160 6.83 -22.88 3.28
CA THR A 160 6.49 -21.67 4.04
C THR A 160 4.98 -21.37 4.04
N PRO A 161 4.14 -22.07 4.82
CA PRO A 161 2.68 -21.96 4.76
C PRO A 161 2.16 -20.54 4.99
N ALA A 162 2.73 -19.82 5.97
CA ALA A 162 2.31 -18.44 6.24
C ALA A 162 2.53 -17.53 5.02
N ALA A 163 3.69 -17.61 4.36
CA ALA A 163 3.95 -16.83 3.16
C ALA A 163 2.99 -17.19 2.01
N ALA A 164 2.68 -18.48 1.83
CA ALA A 164 1.69 -18.91 0.84
C ALA A 164 0.30 -18.30 1.11
N ILE A 165 -0.13 -18.25 2.38
CA ILE A 165 -1.41 -17.64 2.77
C ILE A 165 -1.40 -16.13 2.55
N LEU A 166 -0.31 -15.44 2.90
CA LEU A 166 -0.16 -14.01 2.64
C LEU A 166 -0.17 -13.70 1.14
N GLN A 167 0.48 -14.52 0.32
CA GLN A 167 0.43 -14.43 -1.14
C GLN A 167 -0.99 -14.63 -1.66
N MET A 168 -1.71 -15.63 -1.15
CA MET A 168 -3.11 -15.85 -1.50
C MET A 168 -3.97 -14.63 -1.15
N SER A 169 -3.68 -13.96 -0.04
CA SER A 169 -4.38 -12.72 0.30
C SER A 169 -4.04 -11.56 -0.62
N ALA A 170 -2.77 -11.40 -1.00
CA ALA A 170 -2.33 -10.40 -1.99
C ALA A 170 -3.01 -10.60 -3.35
N SER A 171 -3.32 -11.84 -3.72
CA SER A 171 -4.08 -12.19 -4.93
C SER A 171 -5.61 -12.12 -4.77
N GLY A 172 -6.11 -11.83 -3.57
CA GLY A 172 -7.54 -11.69 -3.28
C GLY A 172 -8.30 -13.01 -3.10
N ILE A 173 -7.60 -14.14 -2.99
CA ILE A 173 -8.21 -15.47 -2.75
C ILE A 173 -8.78 -15.56 -1.33
N VAL A 174 -8.09 -14.96 -0.36
CA VAL A 174 -8.51 -14.88 1.04
C VAL A 174 -8.35 -13.46 1.58
N THR A 175 -9.08 -13.13 2.63
CA THR A 175 -8.99 -11.84 3.31
C THR A 175 -8.24 -11.98 4.63
N LEU A 176 -7.23 -11.15 4.82
CA LEU A 176 -6.53 -10.94 6.10
C LEU A 176 -7.22 -9.85 6.91
N LYS A 177 -7.64 -10.16 8.13
CA LYS A 177 -8.15 -9.16 9.08
C LYS A 177 -7.05 -8.75 10.05
N CYS A 178 -6.32 -7.70 9.69
CA CYS A 178 -5.24 -7.16 10.50
C CYS A 178 -5.72 -5.95 11.31
N ARG A 179 -5.99 -6.15 12.62
CA ARG A 179 -6.16 -5.02 13.57
C ARG A 179 -4.82 -4.51 14.13
N GLY A 180 -3.76 -5.30 14.00
CA GLY A 180 -2.41 -5.03 14.48
C GLY A 180 -1.34 -5.56 13.53
N HIS A 181 -0.17 -5.92 14.05
CA HIS A 181 0.85 -6.64 13.29
C HIS A 181 0.33 -8.01 12.85
N ILE A 182 0.72 -8.45 11.66
CA ILE A 182 0.49 -9.82 11.21
C ILE A 182 1.26 -10.77 12.12
N GLY A 183 0.56 -11.77 12.64
CA GLY A 183 1.06 -12.79 13.55
C GLY A 183 0.22 -14.08 13.46
N PRO A 184 0.57 -15.12 14.23
CA PRO A 184 -0.09 -16.44 14.20
C PRO A 184 -1.62 -16.37 14.39
N ASP A 185 -2.06 -15.44 15.22
CA ASP A 185 -3.43 -15.19 15.65
C ASP A 185 -4.18 -14.22 14.71
N THR A 186 -3.56 -13.79 13.61
CA THR A 186 -4.24 -12.99 12.58
C THR A 186 -5.35 -13.79 11.91
N THR A 187 -6.56 -13.24 11.85
CA THR A 187 -7.71 -13.94 11.29
C THR A 187 -7.71 -13.92 9.77
N ILE A 188 -7.94 -15.09 9.17
CA ILE A 188 -8.12 -15.33 7.74
C ILE A 188 -9.58 -15.71 7.50
N SER A 189 -10.18 -15.13 6.46
CA SER A 189 -11.54 -15.48 6.04
C SER A 189 -11.66 -15.53 4.52
N LEU A 190 -12.76 -16.11 4.05
CA LEU A 190 -13.15 -15.99 2.64
C LEU A 190 -13.51 -14.53 2.32
N PRO A 191 -13.27 -14.07 1.08
CA PRO A 191 -13.72 -12.76 0.63
C PRO A 191 -15.24 -12.61 0.77
N GLY A 192 -15.70 -11.42 1.15
CA GLY A 192 -17.14 -11.11 1.30
C GLY A 192 -17.81 -11.65 2.57
N VAL A 193 -17.11 -12.46 3.38
CA VAL A 193 -17.60 -12.88 4.70
C VAL A 193 -17.31 -11.77 5.71
N HIS A 194 -18.25 -10.82 5.81
CA HIS A 194 -18.23 -9.81 6.87
C HIS A 194 -18.60 -10.45 8.20
N ASP A 195 -17.75 -10.28 9.22
CA ASP A 195 -18.10 -10.65 10.59
C ASP A 195 -19.27 -9.79 11.04
N SER A 196 -20.43 -10.42 11.26
CA SER A 196 -21.50 -9.90 12.09
C SER A 196 -21.12 -10.00 13.56
N THR A 197 -19.98 -9.42 13.98
CA THR A 197 -19.67 -9.29 15.41
C THR A 197 -20.11 -7.90 15.88
N PRO A 198 -20.99 -7.80 16.89
CA PRO A 198 -21.52 -6.51 17.35
C PRO A 198 -20.39 -5.63 17.86
N GLN A 199 -20.36 -4.38 17.37
CA GLN A 199 -19.54 -3.32 17.96
C GLN A 199 -20.03 -3.08 19.39
N HIS A 200 -19.27 -3.55 20.37
CA HIS A 200 -19.41 -3.07 21.74
C HIS A 200 -19.10 -1.57 21.73
N ARG A 201 -20.15 -0.75 21.77
CA ARG A 201 -20.04 0.66 22.18
C ARG A 201 -19.54 0.66 23.62
N ALA A 202 -18.27 1.00 23.82
CA ALA A 202 -17.80 1.50 25.10
C ALA A 202 -18.27 2.97 25.21
N ALA A 203 -18.86 3.27 26.37
CA ALA A 203 -19.41 4.57 26.76
C ALA A 203 -18.33 5.66 26.85
#